data_AF-A0A618SGC6-F1
#
_entry.id   AF-A0A618SGC6-F1
#
_cell.length_a   1.000
_cell.length_b   1.000
_cell.length_c   1.000
_cell.angle_alpha   90.00
_cell.angle_beta   90.00
_cell.angle_gamma   90.00
#
_symmetry.space_group_name_H-M   'P 1'
#
loop_
_entity.id
_entity.type
_entity.pdbx_description
1 polymer ?
#
loop_
_entity_poly.entity_id
_entity_poly.type
_entity_poly.pdbx_seq_one_letter_code
_entity_poly.pdbx_strand_id
1 'polypeptide(L)'
;MSNIDKQALRERYSPKPVPKCHICGEEMTIQQMSASRITYGCTGATYDDKGCHYAEGRSIADDHYEQSRVTVVDVSDPDVLALLDENLQLQREKDAIEAVALALRDDMRQAREQLAAAEKRNAEQREYYEGVIADGGKRIAELEKGHQEAAKQINSWRRLAKQNIAEHGKDISELEAARQHIAEQSAIVAAAEKLVRCKGRYHSELNYRALAKLFGVVTPDLPPLEHENVHYADAAEVEITALRQRIQELEARAVNLPKRSVDEVMHLSGFSRDYAEGWCAGNDNAIHEIRTAGIKVKGE
;
A
#
# COMPACT_ATOMS: atom_id res chain seq x y z
N MET A 1 -62.21 7.64 19.21
CA MET A 1 -61.86 8.56 20.30
C MET A 1 -63.10 9.35 20.63
N SER A 2 -63.53 9.35 21.89
CA SER A 2 -64.70 10.11 22.32
C SER A 2 -64.48 11.59 22.00
N ASN A 3 -65.41 12.20 21.26
CA ASN A 3 -65.37 13.61 20.83
C ASN A 3 -65.74 14.52 22.01
N ILE A 4 -65.10 14.30 23.16
CA ILE A 4 -65.34 15.04 24.39
C ILE A 4 -64.52 16.32 24.31
N ASP A 5 -65.22 17.44 24.34
CA ASP A 5 -64.60 18.75 24.41
C ASP A 5 -64.01 18.96 25.82
N LYS A 6 -62.70 18.74 25.94
CA LYS A 6 -61.95 18.91 27.19
C LYS A 6 -61.93 20.36 27.64
N GLN A 7 -62.06 21.32 26.72
CA GLN A 7 -62.13 22.74 27.04
C GLN A 7 -63.49 23.07 27.68
N ALA A 8 -64.58 22.57 27.09
CA ALA A 8 -65.90 22.69 27.68
C ALA A 8 -66.01 22.03 29.07
N LEU A 9 -65.32 20.89 29.29
CA LEU A 9 -65.22 20.29 30.62
C LEU A 9 -64.43 21.18 31.58
N ARG A 10 -63.29 21.72 31.15
CA ARG A 10 -62.48 22.62 31.98
C ARG A 10 -63.28 23.85 32.41
N GLU A 11 -64.03 24.46 31.49
CA GLU A 11 -64.91 25.59 31.78
C GLU A 11 -66.04 25.22 32.74
N ARG A 12 -66.64 24.04 32.57
CA ARG A 12 -67.75 23.56 33.43
C ARG A 12 -67.33 23.34 34.88
N TYR A 13 -66.14 22.81 35.11
CA TYR A 13 -65.61 22.50 36.45
C TYR A 13 -64.73 23.62 37.02
N SER A 14 -64.58 24.73 36.31
CA SER A 14 -63.88 25.91 36.81
C SER A 14 -64.76 26.71 37.78
N PRO A 15 -64.15 27.39 38.78
CA PRO A 15 -64.85 28.34 39.65
C PRO A 15 -65.68 29.34 38.86
N LYS A 16 -66.97 29.43 39.18
CA LYS A 16 -67.87 30.40 38.53
C LYS A 16 -67.57 31.81 39.04
N PRO A 17 -67.56 32.83 38.17
CA PRO A 17 -67.38 34.21 38.59
C PRO A 17 -68.56 34.66 39.45
N VAL A 18 -68.30 35.65 40.32
CA VAL A 18 -69.33 36.28 41.15
C VAL A 18 -70.40 36.91 40.26
N PRO A 19 -71.70 36.60 40.46
CA PRO A 19 -72.77 37.20 39.68
C PRO A 19 -72.86 38.72 39.88
N LYS A 20 -73.25 39.43 38.82
CA LYS A 20 -73.60 40.84 38.89
C LYS A 20 -75.08 41.00 39.23
N CYS A 21 -75.40 42.06 39.96
CA CYS A 21 -76.77 42.42 40.30
C CYS A 21 -77.54 42.76 39.01
N HIS A 22 -78.68 42.14 38.78
CA HIS A 22 -79.51 42.44 37.61
C HIS A 22 -80.26 43.78 37.72
N ILE A 23 -80.25 44.41 38.91
CA ILE A 23 -80.92 45.69 39.18
C ILE A 23 -79.96 46.88 38.97
N CYS A 24 -78.72 46.80 39.48
CA CYS A 24 -77.73 47.90 39.39
C CYS A 24 -76.42 47.56 38.67
N GLY A 25 -76.16 46.30 38.32
CA GLY A 25 -74.95 45.87 37.63
C GLY A 25 -73.71 45.66 38.51
N GLU A 26 -73.77 46.03 39.80
CA GLU A 26 -72.66 45.87 40.76
C GLU A 26 -72.40 44.40 41.12
N GLU A 27 -71.15 44.08 41.49
CA GLU A 27 -70.80 42.74 41.96
C GLU A 27 -71.53 42.40 43.25
N MET A 28 -72.12 41.20 43.28
CA MET A 28 -72.89 40.76 44.43
C MET A 28 -71.99 40.16 45.50
N THR A 29 -72.40 40.25 46.75
CA THR A 29 -71.67 39.64 47.87
C THR A 29 -72.34 38.34 48.30
N ILE A 30 -71.54 37.41 48.82
CA ILE A 30 -72.01 36.13 49.33
C ILE A 30 -72.80 36.37 50.62
N GLN A 31 -74.05 35.93 50.66
CA GLN A 31 -74.93 36.05 51.83
C GLN A 31 -75.04 34.73 52.60
N GLN A 32 -75.00 33.61 51.88
CA GLN A 32 -75.09 32.28 52.46
C GLN A 32 -74.36 31.27 51.58
N MET A 33 -73.55 30.42 52.18
CA MET A 33 -72.93 29.26 51.53
C MET A 33 -73.41 27.99 52.21
N SER A 34 -74.04 27.10 51.45
CA SER A 34 -74.44 25.77 51.92
C SER A 34 -73.98 24.72 50.91
N ALA A 35 -72.85 24.07 51.21
CA ALA A 35 -72.19 23.12 50.34
C ALA A 35 -72.04 23.67 48.90
N SER A 36 -72.75 23.09 47.93
CA SER A 36 -72.71 23.50 46.51
C SER A 36 -73.67 24.63 46.16
N ARG A 37 -74.45 25.19 47.09
CA ARG A 37 -75.36 26.31 46.82
C ARG A 37 -74.84 27.58 47.47
N ILE A 38 -74.48 28.55 46.64
CA ILE A 38 -74.03 29.87 47.07
C ILE A 38 -75.14 30.87 46.73
N THR A 39 -75.63 31.57 47.75
CA THR A 39 -76.60 32.65 47.57
C THR A 39 -75.89 33.98 47.59
N TYR A 40 -75.98 34.69 46.48
CA TYR A 40 -75.48 36.05 46.32
C TYR A 40 -76.62 37.04 46.54
N GLY A 41 -76.30 38.20 47.09
CA GLY A 41 -77.23 39.33 47.26
C GLY A 41 -76.49 40.65 47.00
N CYS A 42 -77.20 41.64 46.46
CA CYS A 42 -76.65 42.99 46.32
C CYS A 42 -76.99 43.77 47.60
N THR A 43 -76.04 43.85 48.53
CA THR A 43 -76.21 44.58 49.78
C THR A 43 -76.12 46.09 49.60
N GLY A 44 -75.53 46.57 48.50
CA GLY A 44 -75.25 48.00 48.30
C GLY A 44 -74.29 48.57 49.36
N ALA A 45 -73.61 47.69 50.09
CA ALA A 45 -72.70 48.01 51.18
C ALA A 45 -71.26 48.05 50.66
N THR A 46 -70.58 49.13 50.95
CA THR A 46 -69.14 49.29 50.75
C THR A 46 -68.45 49.33 52.11
N TYR A 47 -67.28 48.70 52.18
CA TYR A 47 -66.50 48.57 53.41
C TYR A 47 -65.21 49.37 53.26
N ASP A 48 -65.00 50.34 54.15
CA ASP A 48 -63.75 51.09 54.27
C ASP A 48 -63.23 51.05 55.72
N ASP A 49 -62.12 51.74 55.98
CA ASP A 49 -61.50 51.84 57.32
C ASP A 49 -62.42 52.50 58.37
N LYS A 50 -63.53 53.11 57.96
CA LYS A 50 -64.54 53.77 58.82
C LYS A 50 -65.78 52.91 59.07
N GLY A 51 -65.87 51.74 58.43
CA GLY A 51 -66.93 50.76 58.63
C GLY A 51 -67.80 50.54 57.40
N CYS A 52 -68.96 49.92 57.62
CA CYS A 52 -69.92 49.62 56.56
C CYS A 52 -70.78 50.85 56.23
N HIS A 53 -70.77 51.27 54.98
CA HIS A 53 -71.61 52.34 54.47
C HIS A 53 -72.44 51.85 53.28
N TYR A 54 -73.70 52.26 53.20
CA TYR A 54 -74.62 51.87 52.13
C TYR A 54 -74.73 53.01 51.11
N ALA A 55 -74.90 52.67 49.83
CA ALA A 55 -75.16 53.66 48.79
C ALA A 55 -76.46 54.46 49.09
N GLU A 56 -76.59 55.65 48.52
CA GLU A 56 -77.69 56.56 48.82
C GLU A 56 -79.06 55.91 48.56
N GLY A 57 -79.94 55.94 49.56
CA GLY A 57 -81.27 55.27 49.51
C GLY A 57 -81.27 53.76 49.79
N ARG A 58 -80.12 53.17 50.11
CA ARG A 58 -79.97 51.76 50.47
C ARG A 58 -79.91 51.56 51.99
N SER A 59 -80.35 50.41 52.47
CA SER A 59 -80.26 50.04 53.89
C SER A 59 -80.10 48.52 54.06
N ILE A 60 -79.87 48.07 55.31
CA ILE A 60 -79.75 46.63 55.58
C ILE A 60 -81.07 45.93 55.26
N ALA A 61 -81.01 44.91 54.39
CA ALA A 61 -82.16 44.14 53.93
C ALA A 61 -83.28 44.99 53.28
N ASP A 62 -82.90 45.96 52.45
CA ASP A 62 -83.84 46.71 51.62
C ASP A 62 -84.48 45.87 50.50
N ASP A 63 -85.52 46.42 49.84
CA ASP A 63 -86.21 45.75 48.73
C ASP A 63 -85.23 45.35 47.61
N HIS A 64 -84.18 46.15 47.39
CA HIS A 64 -83.12 45.84 46.43
C HIS A 64 -82.35 44.59 46.86
N TYR A 65 -81.97 44.49 48.13
CA TYR A 65 -81.32 43.31 48.67
C TYR A 65 -82.19 42.08 48.51
N GLU A 66 -83.48 42.13 48.84
CA GLU A 66 -84.39 40.98 48.72
C GLU A 66 -84.60 40.56 47.25
N GLN A 67 -84.87 41.52 46.36
CA GLN A 67 -85.13 41.26 44.94
C GLN A 67 -83.88 40.86 44.16
N SER A 68 -82.69 41.29 44.60
CA SER A 68 -81.43 40.96 43.91
C SER A 68 -80.95 39.53 44.15
N ARG A 69 -81.47 38.79 45.13
CA ARG A 69 -80.93 37.49 45.55
C ARG A 69 -80.95 36.45 44.43
N VAL A 70 -79.82 35.80 44.22
CA VAL A 70 -79.68 34.67 43.29
C VAL A 70 -78.93 33.53 43.97
N THR A 71 -79.41 32.30 43.82
CA THR A 71 -78.70 31.09 44.27
C THR A 71 -78.04 30.43 43.07
N VAL A 72 -76.71 30.34 43.10
CA VAL A 72 -75.91 29.64 42.10
C VAL A 72 -75.49 28.28 42.67
N VAL A 73 -75.61 27.24 41.84
CA VAL A 73 -75.03 25.93 42.15
C VAL A 73 -73.59 25.91 41.67
N ASP A 74 -72.66 25.80 42.61
CA ASP A 74 -71.25 25.57 42.36
C ASP A 74 -71.03 24.09 42.05
N VAL A 75 -70.52 23.83 40.84
CA VAL A 75 -70.18 22.48 40.34
C VAL A 75 -68.68 22.39 40.07
N SER A 76 -67.90 23.34 40.58
CA SER A 76 -66.46 23.39 40.42
C SER A 76 -65.82 22.22 41.15
N ASP A 77 -64.88 21.55 40.50
CA ASP A 77 -64.22 20.38 41.06
C ASP A 77 -62.72 20.44 40.70
N PRO A 78 -61.85 20.76 41.69
CA PRO A 78 -60.42 20.88 41.45
C PRO A 78 -59.77 19.54 41.08
N ASP A 79 -60.32 18.41 41.53
CA ASP A 79 -59.77 17.07 41.23
C ASP A 79 -60.02 16.73 39.75
N VAL A 80 -61.19 17.09 39.21
CA VAL A 80 -61.49 16.93 37.78
C VAL A 80 -60.55 17.79 36.91
N LEU A 81 -60.27 19.04 37.33
CA LEU A 81 -59.33 19.91 36.61
C LEU A 81 -57.89 19.33 36.63
N ALA A 82 -57.44 18.82 37.78
CA ALA A 82 -56.14 18.17 37.90
C ALA A 82 -56.03 16.93 37.00
N LEU A 83 -57.09 16.10 36.94
CA LEU A 83 -57.14 14.94 36.04
C LEU A 83 -57.14 15.34 34.56
N LEU A 84 -57.77 16.47 34.18
CA LEU A 84 -57.69 16.99 32.82
C LEU A 84 -56.29 17.44 32.44
N ASP A 85 -55.57 18.08 33.38
CA ASP A 85 -54.18 18.50 33.20
C ASP A 85 -53.24 17.29 33.07
N GLU A 86 -53.40 16.28 33.93
CA GLU A 86 -52.65 15.02 33.84
C GLU A 86 -52.92 14.29 32.53
N ASN A 87 -54.18 14.22 32.08
CA ASN A 87 -54.53 13.58 30.82
C ASN A 87 -53.92 14.31 29.60
N LEU A 88 -53.87 15.64 29.65
CA LEU A 88 -53.21 16.44 28.62
C LEU A 88 -51.70 16.20 28.60
N GLN A 89 -51.09 16.10 29.78
CA GLN A 89 -49.67 15.79 29.93
C GLN A 89 -49.33 14.39 29.40
N LEU A 90 -50.10 13.36 29.79
CA LEU A 90 -49.94 11.98 29.31
C LEU A 90 -50.12 11.88 27.79
N GLN A 91 -51.03 12.66 27.20
CA GLN A 91 -51.19 12.70 25.75
C GLN A 91 -49.94 13.24 25.06
N ARG A 92 -49.35 14.32 25.59
CA ARG A 92 -48.09 14.89 25.06
C ARG A 92 -46.94 13.91 25.18
N GLU A 93 -46.82 13.22 26.31
CA GLU A 93 -45.78 12.21 26.53
C GLU A 93 -45.96 11.02 25.59
N LYS A 94 -47.19 10.56 25.38
CA LYS A 94 -47.50 9.53 24.39
C LYS A 94 -47.08 9.96 22.99
N ASP A 95 -47.47 11.16 22.55
CA ASP A 95 -47.14 11.66 21.23
C ASP A 95 -45.61 11.82 21.05
N ALA A 96 -44.89 12.23 22.11
CA ALA A 96 -43.43 12.29 22.12
C ALA A 96 -42.77 10.90 22.03
N ILE A 97 -43.27 9.92 22.77
CA ILE A 97 -42.79 8.53 22.70
C ILE A 97 -43.05 7.94 21.31
N GLU A 98 -44.22 8.21 20.72
CA GLU A 98 -44.55 7.77 19.36
C GLU A 98 -43.61 8.38 18.31
N ALA A 99 -43.30 9.67 18.43
CA ALA A 99 -42.31 10.32 17.57
C ALA A 99 -40.92 9.69 17.68
N VAL A 100 -40.45 9.40 18.91
CA VAL A 100 -39.16 8.72 19.14
C VAL A 100 -39.17 7.31 18.56
N ALA A 101 -40.27 6.56 18.72
CA ALA A 101 -40.39 5.20 18.18
C ALA A 101 -40.37 5.18 16.64
N LEU A 102 -40.92 6.20 15.99
CA LEU A 102 -40.83 6.36 14.53
C LEU A 102 -39.41 6.67 14.09
N ALA A 103 -38.72 7.61 14.74
CA ALA A 103 -37.33 7.93 14.45
C ALA A 103 -36.42 6.69 14.60
N LEU A 104 -36.56 5.95 15.71
CA LEU A 104 -35.80 4.73 15.95
C LEU A 104 -36.07 3.67 14.87
N ARG A 105 -37.30 3.55 14.39
CA ARG A 105 -37.65 2.61 13.31
C ARG A 105 -36.93 2.98 12.01
N ASP A 106 -36.85 4.27 11.69
CA ASP A 106 -36.16 4.74 10.48
C ASP A 106 -34.64 4.58 10.60
N ASP A 107 -34.06 4.89 11.76
CA ASP A 107 -32.64 4.63 12.05
C ASP A 107 -32.29 3.15 11.90
N MET A 108 -33.15 2.26 12.42
CA MET A 108 -32.97 0.81 12.28
C MET A 108 -33.08 0.33 10.83
N ARG A 109 -33.92 0.99 10.01
CA ARG A 109 -33.99 0.71 8.56
C ARG A 109 -32.69 1.13 7.88
N GLN A 110 -32.22 2.34 8.14
CA GLN A 110 -30.98 2.86 7.57
C GLN A 110 -29.77 2.00 7.97
N ALA A 111 -29.70 1.58 9.24
CA ALA A 111 -28.64 0.70 9.72
C ALA A 111 -28.62 -0.66 8.99
N ARG A 112 -29.80 -1.24 8.70
CA ARG A 112 -29.90 -2.48 7.92
C ARG A 112 -29.47 -2.30 6.47
N GLU A 113 -29.81 -1.18 5.85
CA GLU A 113 -29.36 -0.86 4.49
C GLU A 113 -27.84 -0.68 4.42
N GLN A 114 -27.25 0.01 5.40
CA GLN A 114 -25.80 0.15 5.50
C GLN A 114 -25.10 -1.20 5.73
N LEU A 115 -25.69 -2.07 6.57
CA LEU A 115 -25.17 -3.41 6.80
C LEU A 115 -25.19 -4.23 5.51
N ALA A 116 -26.32 -4.25 4.78
CA ALA A 116 -26.42 -4.96 3.51
C ALA A 116 -25.42 -4.43 2.46
N ALA A 117 -25.22 -3.11 2.40
CA ALA A 117 -24.22 -2.51 1.52
C ALA A 117 -22.78 -2.89 1.91
N ALA A 118 -22.48 -2.98 3.22
CA ALA A 118 -21.17 -3.40 3.71
C ALA A 118 -20.91 -4.90 3.45
N GLU A 119 -21.92 -5.75 3.65
CA GLU A 119 -21.85 -7.18 3.33
C GLU A 119 -21.58 -7.40 1.84
N LYS A 120 -22.26 -6.65 0.97
CA LYS A 120 -22.02 -6.69 -0.48
C LYS A 120 -20.58 -6.31 -0.83
N ARG A 121 -20.05 -5.21 -0.27
CA ARG A 121 -18.64 -4.81 -0.47
C ARG A 121 -17.65 -5.88 -0.01
N ASN A 122 -17.92 -6.50 1.14
CA ASN A 122 -17.08 -7.59 1.65
C ASN A 122 -17.11 -8.83 0.74
N ALA A 123 -18.27 -9.15 0.15
CA ALA A 123 -18.39 -10.25 -0.80
C ALA A 123 -17.60 -9.98 -2.09
N GLU A 124 -17.75 -8.78 -2.67
CA GLU A 124 -16.99 -8.35 -3.85
C GLU A 124 -15.47 -8.38 -3.61
N GLN A 125 -15.02 -7.90 -2.45
CA GLN A 125 -13.61 -7.96 -2.08
C GLN A 125 -13.11 -9.41 -1.96
N ARG A 126 -13.90 -10.31 -1.36
CA ARG A 126 -13.53 -11.73 -1.26
C ARG A 126 -13.34 -12.35 -2.64
N GLU A 127 -14.27 -12.11 -3.56
CA GLU A 127 -14.17 -12.62 -4.93
C GLU A 127 -12.92 -12.08 -5.64
N TYR A 128 -12.63 -10.79 -5.49
CA TYR A 128 -11.40 -10.19 -6.03
C TYR A 128 -10.14 -10.89 -5.50
N TYR A 129 -10.02 -11.04 -4.17
CA TYR A 129 -8.83 -11.66 -3.57
C TYR A 129 -8.72 -13.14 -3.93
N GLU A 130 -9.84 -13.86 -4.03
CA GLU A 130 -9.85 -15.25 -4.48
C GLU A 130 -9.32 -15.38 -5.92
N GLY A 131 -9.71 -14.46 -6.81
CA GLY A 131 -9.15 -14.36 -8.16
C GLY A 131 -7.63 -14.11 -8.18
N VAL A 132 -7.16 -13.13 -7.41
CA VAL A 132 -5.72 -12.81 -7.30
C VAL A 132 -4.93 -14.01 -6.76
N ILE A 133 -5.45 -14.71 -5.76
CA ILE A 133 -4.82 -15.90 -5.19
C ILE A 133 -4.79 -17.03 -6.23
N ALA A 134 -5.86 -17.25 -6.97
CA ALA A 134 -5.93 -18.28 -8.01
C ALA A 134 -4.92 -18.02 -9.13
N ASP A 135 -4.83 -16.78 -9.63
CA ASP A 135 -3.86 -16.42 -10.68
C ASP A 135 -2.43 -16.46 -10.17
N GLY A 136 -2.19 -16.02 -8.93
CA GLY A 136 -0.91 -16.18 -8.24
C GLY A 136 -0.49 -17.65 -8.13
N GLY A 137 -1.43 -18.53 -7.76
CA GLY A 137 -1.21 -19.97 -7.67
C GLY A 137 -0.82 -20.61 -9.01
N LYS A 138 -1.49 -20.22 -10.11
CA LYS A 138 -1.12 -20.69 -11.47
C LYS A 138 0.31 -20.30 -11.83
N ARG A 139 0.69 -19.03 -11.60
CA ARG A 139 2.03 -18.54 -11.91
C ARG A 139 3.12 -19.24 -11.08
N ILE A 140 2.84 -19.50 -9.80
CA ILE A 140 3.75 -20.28 -8.94
C ILE A 140 3.93 -21.69 -9.51
N ALA A 141 2.84 -22.38 -9.87
CA ALA A 141 2.92 -23.74 -10.43
C ALA A 141 3.71 -23.79 -11.75
N GLU A 142 3.56 -22.79 -12.62
CA GLU A 142 4.36 -22.67 -13.85
C GLU A 142 5.85 -22.47 -13.56
N LEU A 143 6.17 -21.60 -12.60
CA LEU A 143 7.56 -21.37 -12.17
C LEU A 143 8.17 -22.62 -11.55
N GLU A 144 7.44 -23.31 -10.68
CA GLU A 144 7.89 -24.57 -10.06
C GLU A 144 8.20 -25.64 -11.11
N LYS A 145 7.34 -25.78 -12.12
CA LYS A 145 7.58 -26.68 -13.25
C LYS A 145 8.84 -26.28 -14.02
N GLY A 146 8.99 -25.00 -14.35
CA GLY A 146 10.18 -24.48 -15.03
C GLY A 146 11.47 -24.71 -14.23
N HIS A 147 11.44 -24.48 -12.93
CA HIS A 147 12.55 -24.78 -12.02
C HIS A 147 12.90 -26.27 -11.99
N GLN A 148 11.89 -27.15 -11.97
CA GLN A 148 12.11 -28.60 -11.99
C GLN A 148 12.75 -29.06 -13.31
N GLU A 149 12.33 -28.50 -14.44
CA GLU A 149 12.92 -28.77 -15.75
C GLU A 149 14.35 -28.25 -15.84
N ALA A 150 14.61 -27.02 -15.37
CA ALA A 150 15.96 -26.46 -15.29
C ALA A 150 16.88 -27.33 -14.40
N ALA A 151 16.39 -27.79 -13.25
CA ALA A 151 17.15 -28.68 -12.37
C ALA A 151 17.51 -30.01 -13.06
N LYS A 152 16.58 -30.60 -13.82
CA LYS A 152 16.85 -31.81 -14.63
C LYS A 152 17.93 -31.55 -15.68
N GLN A 153 17.86 -30.43 -16.39
CA GLN A 153 18.86 -30.05 -17.37
C GLN A 153 20.23 -29.87 -16.71
N ILE A 154 20.32 -29.08 -15.64
CA ILE A 154 21.57 -28.84 -14.90
C ILE A 154 22.22 -30.17 -14.47
N ASN A 155 21.42 -31.11 -13.96
CA ASN A 155 21.93 -32.43 -13.58
C ASN A 155 22.45 -33.23 -14.78
N SER A 156 21.78 -33.15 -15.93
CA SER A 156 22.24 -33.76 -17.18
C SER A 156 23.56 -33.17 -17.66
N TRP A 157 23.66 -31.85 -17.75
CA TRP A 157 24.88 -31.14 -18.12
C TRP A 157 26.04 -31.44 -17.17
N ARG A 158 25.76 -31.47 -15.86
CA ARG A 158 26.74 -31.86 -14.84
C ARG A 158 27.27 -33.28 -15.07
N ARG A 159 26.41 -34.22 -15.46
CA ARG A 159 26.83 -35.60 -15.77
C ARG A 159 27.72 -35.63 -17.01
N LEU A 160 27.34 -34.92 -18.07
CA LEU A 160 28.11 -34.84 -19.31
C LEU A 160 29.49 -34.21 -19.07
N ALA A 161 29.55 -33.08 -18.35
CA ALA A 161 30.82 -32.47 -17.94
C ALA A 161 31.67 -33.45 -17.10
N LYS A 162 31.01 -34.19 -16.20
CA LYS A 162 31.51 -35.41 -15.53
C LYS A 162 32.36 -36.29 -16.44
N GLN A 163 31.71 -36.75 -17.50
CA GLN A 163 32.24 -37.70 -18.46
C GLN A 163 33.35 -37.10 -19.31
N ASN A 164 33.15 -35.89 -19.85
CA ASN A 164 34.15 -35.22 -20.68
C ASN A 164 35.45 -34.95 -19.91
N ILE A 165 35.38 -34.51 -18.65
CA ILE A 165 36.57 -34.31 -17.81
C ILE A 165 37.30 -35.65 -17.60
N ALA A 166 36.57 -36.74 -17.37
CA ALA A 166 37.18 -38.06 -17.19
C ALA A 166 37.82 -38.59 -18.48
N GLU A 167 37.22 -38.32 -19.64
CA GLU A 167 37.75 -38.68 -20.95
C GLU A 167 39.01 -37.88 -21.28
N HIS A 168 38.96 -36.55 -21.18
CA HIS A 168 40.13 -35.71 -21.36
C HIS A 168 41.27 -36.03 -20.38
N GLY A 169 40.96 -36.46 -19.16
CA GLY A 169 41.97 -36.94 -18.22
C GLY A 169 42.74 -38.18 -18.72
N LYS A 170 42.08 -39.07 -19.47
CA LYS A 170 42.73 -40.21 -20.11
C LYS A 170 43.61 -39.75 -21.26
N ASP A 171 43.09 -38.89 -22.14
CA ASP A 171 43.84 -38.36 -23.28
C ASP A 171 45.13 -37.63 -22.81
N ILE A 172 45.03 -36.84 -21.75
CA ILE A 172 46.19 -36.17 -21.14
C ILE A 172 47.22 -37.19 -20.64
N SER A 173 46.76 -38.25 -19.97
CA SER A 173 47.65 -39.32 -19.48
C SER A 173 48.38 -40.05 -20.63
N GLU A 174 47.68 -40.30 -21.74
CA GLU A 174 48.27 -40.90 -22.94
C GLU A 174 49.27 -39.96 -23.63
N LEU A 175 48.96 -38.66 -23.71
CA LEU A 175 49.87 -37.65 -24.23
C LEU A 175 51.13 -37.51 -23.36
N GLU A 176 51.00 -37.57 -22.04
CA GLU A 176 52.15 -37.56 -21.13
C GLU A 176 53.06 -38.78 -21.35
N ALA A 177 52.50 -39.97 -21.50
CA ALA A 177 53.26 -41.18 -21.81
C ALA A 177 53.96 -41.09 -23.17
N ALA A 178 53.27 -40.60 -24.22
CA ALA A 178 53.88 -40.39 -25.53
C ALA A 178 55.02 -39.37 -25.49
N ARG A 179 54.85 -38.27 -24.75
CA ARG A 179 55.91 -37.26 -24.54
C ARG A 179 57.13 -37.86 -23.85
N GLN A 180 56.93 -38.72 -22.86
CA GLN A 180 58.02 -39.43 -22.19
C GLN A 180 58.78 -40.34 -23.18
N HIS A 181 58.07 -41.11 -24.00
CA HIS A 181 58.71 -41.94 -25.02
C HIS A 181 59.48 -41.12 -26.07
N ILE A 182 58.96 -39.97 -26.52
CA ILE A 182 59.69 -39.08 -27.43
C ILE A 182 60.96 -38.53 -26.76
N ALA A 183 60.90 -38.18 -25.48
CA ALA A 183 62.08 -37.72 -24.74
C ALA A 183 63.15 -38.83 -24.63
N GLU A 184 62.74 -40.07 -24.34
CA GLU A 184 63.62 -41.24 -24.33
C GLU A 184 64.27 -41.47 -25.71
N GLN A 185 63.47 -41.44 -26.79
CA GLN A 185 63.96 -41.56 -28.16
C GLN A 185 64.93 -40.43 -28.53
N SER A 186 64.61 -39.19 -28.16
CA SER A 186 65.47 -38.03 -28.42
C SER A 186 66.83 -38.15 -27.71
N ALA A 187 66.84 -38.69 -26.48
CA ALA A 187 68.08 -38.97 -25.76
C ALA A 187 68.93 -40.04 -26.46
N ILE A 188 68.29 -41.10 -26.98
CA ILE A 188 68.97 -42.14 -27.76
C ILE A 188 69.56 -41.56 -29.04
N VAL A 189 68.79 -40.76 -29.80
CA VAL A 189 69.25 -40.09 -31.02
C VAL A 189 70.44 -39.18 -30.71
N ALA A 190 70.36 -38.35 -29.67
CA ALA A 190 71.47 -37.49 -29.27
C ALA A 190 72.72 -38.28 -28.84
N ALA A 191 72.57 -39.41 -28.16
CA ALA A 191 73.69 -40.30 -27.83
C ALA A 191 74.30 -40.94 -29.09
N ALA A 192 73.46 -41.40 -30.02
CA ALA A 192 73.90 -41.94 -31.31
C ALA A 192 74.65 -40.88 -32.14
N GLU A 193 74.14 -39.65 -32.22
CA GLU A 193 74.82 -38.53 -32.88
C GLU A 193 76.20 -38.25 -32.28
N LYS A 194 76.32 -38.26 -30.94
CA LYS A 194 77.62 -38.09 -30.27
C LYS A 194 78.58 -39.23 -30.61
N LEU A 195 78.12 -40.48 -30.62
CA LEU A 195 78.93 -41.64 -31.03
C LEU A 195 79.40 -41.51 -32.48
N VAL A 196 78.50 -41.13 -33.37
CA VAL A 196 78.75 -40.90 -34.80
C VAL A 196 79.74 -39.76 -35.02
N ARG A 197 79.61 -38.64 -34.29
CA ARG A 197 80.60 -37.52 -34.32
C ARG A 197 81.96 -37.93 -33.75
N CYS A 198 82.01 -38.72 -32.68
CA CYS A 198 83.28 -39.24 -32.14
C CYS A 198 83.96 -40.20 -33.12
N LYS A 199 83.23 -41.11 -33.76
CA LYS A 199 83.78 -41.96 -34.83
C LYS A 199 84.20 -41.16 -36.06
N GLY A 200 83.43 -40.15 -36.46
CA GLY A 200 83.76 -39.26 -37.58
C GLY A 200 85.02 -38.41 -37.35
N ARG A 201 85.30 -38.03 -36.10
CA ARG A 201 86.56 -37.36 -35.71
C ARG A 201 87.77 -38.29 -35.67
N TYR A 202 87.57 -39.59 -35.42
CA TYR A 202 88.68 -40.56 -35.32
C TYR A 202 89.01 -41.27 -36.63
N HIS A 203 88.12 -41.29 -37.62
CA HIS A 203 88.38 -41.90 -38.93
C HIS A 203 87.81 -41.00 -40.03
N SER A 204 88.67 -40.11 -40.52
CA SER A 204 88.43 -39.19 -41.64
C SER A 204 87.78 -39.88 -42.84
N GLU A 205 86.68 -39.30 -43.33
CA GLU A 205 85.98 -39.42 -44.65
C GLU A 205 85.84 -40.78 -45.37
N LEU A 206 86.84 -41.66 -45.37
CA LEU A 206 86.84 -42.93 -46.09
C LEU A 206 85.72 -43.89 -45.66
N ASN A 207 85.42 -43.95 -44.36
CA ASN A 207 84.41 -44.87 -43.84
C ASN A 207 82.97 -44.42 -44.16
N TYR A 208 82.71 -43.12 -44.28
CA TYR A 208 81.38 -42.61 -44.66
C TYR A 208 81.08 -42.87 -46.12
N ARG A 209 82.06 -42.69 -47.02
CA ARG A 209 81.93 -43.04 -48.43
C ARG A 209 81.75 -44.55 -48.63
N ALA A 210 82.38 -45.38 -47.80
CA ALA A 210 82.20 -46.83 -47.83
C ALA A 210 80.81 -47.27 -47.35
N LEU A 211 80.28 -46.66 -46.29
CA LEU A 211 78.92 -46.92 -45.78
C LEU A 211 77.82 -46.45 -46.74
N ALA A 212 77.96 -45.27 -47.34
CA ALA A 212 77.02 -44.77 -48.35
C ALA A 212 76.94 -45.69 -49.58
N LYS A 213 78.09 -46.25 -49.98
CA LYS A 213 78.19 -47.26 -51.05
C LYS A 213 77.55 -48.60 -50.66
N LEU A 214 77.60 -48.99 -49.38
CA LEU A 214 77.01 -50.22 -48.88
C LEU A 214 75.47 -50.16 -48.82
N PHE A 215 74.91 -49.00 -48.51
CA PHE A 215 73.47 -48.76 -48.41
C PHE A 215 72.84 -48.14 -49.68
N GLY A 216 73.64 -47.89 -50.72
CA GLY A 216 73.16 -47.42 -52.03
C GLY A 216 72.65 -45.97 -52.05
N VAL A 217 73.02 -45.15 -51.05
CA VAL A 217 72.55 -43.76 -50.92
C VAL A 217 73.60 -42.82 -51.50
N VAL A 218 73.22 -41.94 -52.44
CA VAL A 218 74.10 -40.89 -52.98
C VAL A 218 74.34 -39.86 -51.88
N THR A 219 75.59 -39.65 -51.47
CA THR A 219 75.97 -38.57 -50.55
C THR A 219 75.90 -37.23 -51.28
N PRO A 220 74.99 -36.30 -50.91
CA PRO A 220 75.05 -34.94 -51.42
C PRO A 220 76.29 -34.26 -50.83
N ASP A 221 77.03 -33.51 -51.65
CA ASP A 221 78.03 -32.57 -51.15
C ASP A 221 77.28 -31.56 -50.28
N LEU A 222 77.56 -31.54 -48.96
CA LEU A 222 76.98 -30.56 -48.06
C LEU A 222 77.70 -29.23 -48.29
N PRO A 223 77.01 -28.16 -48.74
CA PRO A 223 77.59 -26.82 -48.74
C PRO A 223 77.86 -26.35 -47.30
N PRO A 224 78.76 -25.38 -47.10
CA PRO A 224 78.96 -24.75 -45.79
C PRO A 224 77.63 -24.18 -45.27
N LEU A 225 77.37 -24.35 -43.98
CA LEU A 225 76.19 -23.79 -43.29
C LEU A 225 76.21 -22.25 -43.35
N GLU A 226 75.65 -21.66 -44.39
CA GLU A 226 75.18 -20.28 -44.37
C GLU A 226 73.93 -20.21 -43.47
N HIS A 227 73.85 -19.16 -42.67
CA HIS A 227 72.94 -19.07 -41.52
C HIS A 227 71.47 -18.95 -41.95
N GLU A 228 70.79 -20.09 -42.12
CA GLU A 228 69.37 -20.18 -42.50
C GLU A 228 68.39 -19.76 -41.37
N ASN A 229 68.90 -19.46 -40.17
CA ASN A 229 68.09 -19.04 -39.01
C ASN A 229 67.89 -17.52 -38.88
N VAL A 230 68.43 -16.69 -39.78
CA VAL A 230 68.29 -15.21 -39.68
C VAL A 230 66.95 -14.74 -40.26
N HIS A 231 66.40 -15.42 -41.28
CA HIS A 231 65.18 -14.94 -41.96
C HIS A 231 63.88 -15.13 -41.18
N TYR A 232 63.79 -16.10 -40.26
CA TYR A 232 62.62 -16.24 -39.37
C TYR A 232 62.67 -15.30 -38.17
N ALA A 233 63.85 -14.85 -37.75
CA ALA A 233 64.00 -13.89 -36.66
C ALA A 233 63.48 -12.50 -37.09
N ASP A 234 63.86 -12.04 -38.28
CA ASP A 234 63.46 -10.71 -38.77
C ASP A 234 61.94 -10.57 -38.97
N ALA A 235 61.28 -11.61 -39.49
CA ALA A 235 59.82 -11.59 -39.68
C ALA A 235 59.06 -11.63 -38.33
N ALA A 236 59.51 -12.47 -37.39
CA ALA A 236 58.91 -12.55 -36.06
C ALA A 236 59.15 -11.27 -35.24
N GLU A 237 60.30 -10.62 -35.39
CA GLU A 237 60.61 -9.35 -34.72
C GLU A 237 59.74 -8.20 -35.25
N VAL A 238 59.46 -8.16 -36.56
CA VAL A 238 58.51 -7.18 -37.15
C VAL A 238 57.08 -7.40 -36.63
N GLU A 239 56.63 -8.65 -36.50
CA GLU A 239 55.30 -8.94 -35.93
C GLU A 239 55.23 -8.60 -34.43
N ILE A 240 56.26 -8.95 -33.66
CA ILE A 240 56.32 -8.62 -32.22
C ILE A 240 56.33 -7.10 -32.01
N THR A 241 57.04 -6.34 -32.84
CA THR A 241 57.05 -4.88 -32.75
C THR A 241 55.71 -4.26 -33.13
N ALA A 242 55.05 -4.75 -34.19
CA ALA A 242 53.70 -4.31 -34.56
C ALA A 242 52.67 -4.61 -33.46
N LEU A 243 52.74 -5.79 -32.83
CA LEU A 243 51.86 -6.17 -31.71
C LEU A 243 52.12 -5.29 -30.47
N ARG A 244 53.38 -4.99 -30.15
CA ARG A 244 53.73 -4.07 -29.06
C ARG A 244 53.21 -2.65 -29.29
N GLN A 245 53.31 -2.14 -30.51
CA GLN A 245 52.71 -0.84 -30.88
C GLN A 245 51.18 -0.87 -30.70
N ARG A 246 50.52 -1.95 -31.14
CA ARG A 246 49.07 -2.08 -30.99
C ARG A 246 48.64 -2.16 -29.53
N ILE A 247 49.40 -2.85 -28.68
CA ILE A 247 49.15 -2.88 -27.23
C ILE A 247 49.27 -1.48 -26.64
N GLN A 248 50.33 -0.73 -26.98
CA GLN A 248 50.49 0.66 -26.51
C GLN A 248 49.35 1.59 -26.97
N GLU A 249 48.90 1.47 -28.23
CA GLU A 249 47.74 2.21 -28.73
C GLU A 249 46.47 1.90 -27.93
N LEU A 250 46.26 0.63 -27.58
CA LEU A 250 45.08 0.20 -26.82
C LEU A 250 45.16 0.64 -25.36
N GLU A 251 46.33 0.58 -24.74
CA GLU A 251 46.59 1.05 -23.36
C GLU A 251 46.55 2.59 -23.22
N ALA A 252 46.71 3.31 -24.34
CA ALA A 252 46.54 4.75 -24.41
C ALA A 252 45.07 5.17 -24.59
N ARG A 253 44.17 4.26 -24.99
CA ARG A 253 42.74 4.58 -25.11
C ARG A 253 42.13 4.77 -23.73
N ALA A 254 41.38 5.86 -23.59
CA ALA A 254 40.59 6.15 -22.42
C ALA A 254 39.10 6.19 -22.78
N VAL A 255 38.27 5.63 -21.91
CA VAL A 255 36.81 5.62 -22.02
C VAL A 255 36.29 7.04 -21.84
N ASN A 256 35.44 7.50 -22.75
CA ASN A 256 34.84 8.83 -22.62
C ASN A 256 33.55 8.74 -21.79
N LEU A 257 33.61 9.15 -20.54
CA LEU A 257 32.46 9.17 -19.64
C LEU A 257 32.45 10.48 -18.84
N PRO A 258 31.79 11.54 -19.36
CA PRO A 258 31.87 12.87 -18.77
C PRO A 258 31.16 12.93 -17.41
N LYS A 259 31.80 13.59 -16.44
CA LYS A 259 31.17 13.92 -15.17
C LYS A 259 30.31 15.18 -15.36
N ARG A 260 29.04 15.09 -14.98
CA ARG A 260 28.08 16.20 -15.04
C ARG A 260 27.55 16.52 -13.65
N SER A 261 27.26 17.78 -13.38
CA SER A 261 26.62 18.18 -12.13
C SER A 261 25.14 17.77 -12.11
N VAL A 262 24.56 17.66 -10.91
CA VAL A 262 23.13 17.38 -10.74
C VAL A 262 22.30 18.44 -11.48
N ASP A 263 22.69 19.72 -11.38
CA ASP A 263 22.02 20.81 -12.09
C ASP A 263 22.07 20.63 -13.61
N GLU A 264 23.21 20.25 -14.19
CA GLU A 264 23.32 19.98 -15.62
C GLU A 264 22.42 18.82 -16.07
N VAL A 265 22.35 17.76 -15.27
CA VAL A 265 21.51 16.59 -15.57
C VAL A 265 20.04 16.91 -15.39
N MET A 266 19.68 17.77 -14.44
CA MET A 266 18.31 18.29 -14.30
C MET A 266 17.88 19.06 -15.55
N HIS A 267 18.75 19.91 -16.11
CA HIS A 267 18.43 20.63 -17.36
C HIS A 267 18.26 19.68 -18.56
N LEU A 268 18.95 18.55 -18.58
CA LEU A 268 18.85 17.55 -19.66
C LEU A 268 17.67 16.59 -19.51
N SER A 269 17.20 16.36 -18.28
CA SER A 269 16.20 15.33 -17.96
C SER A 269 14.80 15.88 -17.68
N GLY A 270 14.57 17.19 -17.88
CA GLY A 270 13.27 17.82 -17.61
C GLY A 270 13.05 18.21 -16.14
N PHE A 271 14.13 18.60 -15.45
CA PHE A 271 14.18 19.11 -14.08
C PHE A 271 13.75 18.15 -12.96
N SER A 272 13.80 16.83 -13.22
CA SER A 272 13.63 15.84 -12.15
C SER A 272 14.90 15.72 -11.32
N ARG A 273 14.82 16.12 -10.05
CA ARG A 273 15.96 16.08 -9.12
C ARG A 273 16.34 14.65 -8.73
N ASP A 274 15.35 13.83 -8.37
CA ASP A 274 15.59 12.43 -7.96
C ASP A 274 16.23 11.60 -9.09
N TYR A 275 15.79 11.83 -10.33
CA TYR A 275 16.41 11.22 -11.51
C TYR A 275 17.85 11.70 -11.71
N ALA A 276 18.10 13.00 -11.59
CA ALA A 276 19.43 13.58 -11.78
C ALA A 276 20.43 13.10 -10.72
N GLU A 277 20.03 13.03 -9.45
CA GLU A 277 20.85 12.50 -8.36
C GLU A 277 21.15 11.01 -8.58
N GLY A 278 20.14 10.22 -8.99
CA GLY A 278 20.31 8.81 -9.32
C GLY A 278 21.24 8.58 -10.52
N TRP A 279 21.14 9.41 -11.56
CA TRP A 279 22.01 9.34 -12.74
C TRP A 279 23.46 9.69 -12.37
N CYS A 280 23.69 10.76 -11.60
CA CYS A 280 25.02 11.14 -11.14
C CYS A 280 25.66 10.06 -10.27
N ALA A 281 24.90 9.47 -9.33
CA ALA A 281 25.37 8.37 -8.49
C ALA A 281 25.71 7.12 -9.31
N GLY A 282 24.87 6.77 -10.29
CA GLY A 282 25.13 5.66 -11.22
C GLY A 282 26.37 5.90 -12.09
N ASN A 283 26.57 7.13 -12.56
CA ASN A 283 27.73 7.51 -13.37
C ASN A 283 29.04 7.44 -12.55
N ASP A 284 29.01 7.92 -11.31
CA ASP A 284 30.16 7.83 -10.40
C ASP A 284 30.50 6.37 -10.06
N ASN A 285 29.49 5.51 -9.87
CA ASN A 285 29.71 4.08 -9.67
C ASN A 285 30.30 3.40 -10.91
N ALA A 286 29.82 3.73 -12.10
CA ALA A 286 30.37 3.20 -13.35
C ALA A 286 31.84 3.63 -13.55
N ILE A 287 32.19 4.88 -13.25
CA ILE A 287 33.58 5.37 -13.28
C ILE A 287 34.45 4.59 -12.28
N HIS A 288 33.92 4.32 -11.07
CA HIS A 288 34.64 3.54 -10.06
C HIS A 288 34.95 2.12 -10.54
N GLU A 289 33.96 1.39 -11.06
CA GLU A 289 34.15 0.03 -11.55
C GLU A 289 35.11 -0.05 -12.75
N ILE A 290 35.02 0.91 -13.68
CA ILE A 290 35.94 1.01 -14.83
C ILE A 290 37.40 1.21 -14.35
N ARG A 291 37.59 2.01 -13.30
CA ARG A 291 38.92 2.23 -12.69
C ARG A 291 39.42 0.99 -11.96
N THR A 292 38.56 0.30 -11.21
CA THR A 292 38.91 -0.97 -10.53
C THR A 292 39.35 -2.03 -11.52
N ALA A 293 38.80 -2.02 -12.74
CA ALA A 293 39.24 -2.88 -13.85
C ALA A 293 40.54 -2.43 -14.54
N GLY A 294 41.17 -1.33 -14.09
CA GLY A 294 42.44 -0.81 -14.63
C GLY A 294 42.31 -0.01 -15.93
N ILE A 295 41.11 0.44 -16.30
CA ILE A 295 40.83 1.16 -17.55
C ILE A 295 40.81 2.68 -17.29
N LYS A 296 41.45 3.46 -18.16
CA LYS A 296 41.49 4.93 -18.08
C LYS A 296 40.17 5.57 -18.53
N VAL A 297 39.76 6.68 -17.92
CA VAL A 297 38.57 7.48 -18.28
C VAL A 297 39.01 8.92 -18.65
N LYS A 298 38.46 9.50 -19.71
CA LYS A 298 38.77 10.88 -20.18
C LYS A 298 38.11 11.94 -19.31
N GLY A 299 38.81 13.06 -19.08
CA GLY A 299 38.25 14.25 -18.42
C GLY A 299 38.77 14.53 -17.01
N GLU A 300 40.01 14.14 -16.74
CA GLU A 300 40.86 14.88 -15.79
C GLU A 300 41.54 16.05 -16.52
#